data_AF-A0A5B0LGL0-F1
#
_entry.id   AF-A0A5B0LGL0-F1
#
_cell.length_a   1.000
_cell.length_b   1.000
_cell.length_c   1.000
_cell.angle_alpha   90.00
_cell.angle_beta   90.00
_cell.angle_gamma   90.00
#
_symmetry.space_group_name_H-M   'P 1'
#
loop_
_entity.id
_entity.type
_entity.pdbx_description
1 polymer ?
#
loop_
_entity_poly.entity_id
_entity_poly.type
_entity_poly.pdbx_seq_one_letter_code
_entity_poly.pdbx_strand_id
1 'polypeptide(L)'
;MEVESAKFTNYFLGFPGSNQDSKSSSPLHREGVVELCHNWGTESDPDFSGYHNGNKSPQGFGHIAITCDDVEKTCAYLEEKQVKFQKRLKDGSMKEIAFIQDPDGYWIGINFESLTQRA
;
A
#
# COMPACT_ATOMS: atom_id res chain seq x y z
N MET A 1 2.30 -16.56 -5.79
CA MET A 1 3.32 -17.63 -5.71
C MET A 1 3.04 -18.41 -4.46
N GLU A 2 2.60 -19.65 -4.59
CA GLU A 2 2.28 -20.51 -3.45
C GLU A 2 3.50 -21.36 -3.09
N VAL A 3 3.79 -21.47 -1.80
CA VAL A 3 4.90 -22.28 -1.27
C VAL A 3 4.33 -23.22 -0.20
N GLU A 4 3.74 -24.32 -0.65
CA GLU A 4 2.96 -25.22 0.21
C GLU A 4 3.78 -25.83 1.36
N SER A 5 5.04 -26.19 1.12
CA SER A 5 5.94 -26.73 2.15
C SER A 5 6.21 -25.76 3.30
N ALA A 6 6.14 -24.45 3.03
CA ALA A 6 6.33 -23.38 4.00
C ALA A 6 5.00 -22.71 4.43
N LYS A 7 3.86 -23.15 3.88
CA LYS A 7 2.50 -22.68 4.19
C LYS A 7 2.30 -21.16 4.05
N PHE A 8 2.70 -20.60 2.90
CA PHE A 8 2.35 -19.22 2.57
C PHE A 8 2.09 -19.01 1.08
N THR A 9 1.37 -17.92 0.78
CA THR A 9 1.13 -17.43 -0.58
C THR A 9 1.58 -15.98 -0.70
N ASN A 10 2.43 -15.70 -1.68
CA ASN A 10 2.84 -14.33 -2.04
C ASN A 10 2.00 -13.78 -3.18
N TYR A 11 1.42 -12.60 -2.98
CA TYR A 11 0.74 -11.81 -3.99
C TYR A 11 1.61 -10.62 -4.37
N PHE A 12 1.68 -10.28 -5.66
CA PHE A 12 2.51 -9.18 -6.14
C PHE A 12 1.61 -8.09 -6.71
N LEU A 13 1.59 -6.94 -6.05
CA LEU A 13 0.80 -5.76 -6.42
C LEU A 13 1.71 -4.71 -7.05
N GLY A 14 1.34 -4.18 -8.21
CA GLY A 14 2.07 -3.08 -8.84
C GLY A 14 1.29 -2.48 -10.01
N PHE A 15 1.65 -1.27 -10.40
CA PHE A 15 1.04 -0.60 -11.56
C PHE A 15 1.39 -1.32 -12.86
N PRO A 16 0.50 -1.29 -13.89
CA PRO A 16 0.82 -1.72 -15.25
C PRO A 16 2.17 -1.14 -15.72
N GLY A 17 3.05 -1.99 -16.27
CA GLY A 17 4.31 -1.53 -16.85
C GLY A 17 4.06 -0.67 -18.09
N SER A 18 4.98 0.24 -18.41
CA SER A 18 4.89 1.14 -19.58
C SER A 18 4.77 0.40 -20.92
N ASN A 19 5.27 -0.83 -21.00
CA ASN A 19 4.98 -1.74 -22.11
C ASN A 19 3.67 -2.49 -21.86
N GLN A 20 2.64 -2.13 -22.61
CA GLN A 20 1.32 -2.78 -22.63
C GLN A 20 1.37 -4.27 -23.05
N ASP A 21 2.51 -4.74 -23.56
CA ASP A 21 2.75 -6.16 -23.91
C ASP A 21 3.05 -7.08 -22.70
N SER A 22 2.89 -6.56 -21.48
CA SER A 22 3.27 -7.23 -20.21
C SER A 22 2.42 -8.43 -19.76
N LYS A 23 1.74 -9.14 -20.67
CA LYS A 23 1.18 -10.47 -20.36
C LYS A 23 2.26 -11.54 -20.11
N SER A 24 3.54 -11.25 -20.40
CA SER A 24 4.65 -12.21 -20.31
C SER A 24 5.79 -11.84 -19.36
N SER A 25 5.83 -10.64 -18.78
CA SER A 25 6.92 -10.26 -17.87
C SER A 25 6.57 -10.58 -16.41
N SER A 26 7.40 -11.41 -15.78
CA SER A 26 7.27 -11.77 -14.36
C SER A 26 7.19 -10.50 -13.48
N PRO A 27 6.36 -10.49 -12.41
CA PRO A 27 6.29 -9.36 -11.47
C PRO A 27 7.64 -8.94 -10.90
N LEU A 28 8.60 -9.88 -10.83
CA LEU A 28 9.96 -9.63 -10.36
C LEU A 28 10.80 -8.72 -11.27
N HIS A 29 10.36 -8.50 -12.52
CA HIS A 29 11.04 -7.63 -13.49
C HIS A 29 10.40 -6.24 -13.57
N ARG A 30 9.60 -5.87 -12.57
CA ARG A 30 8.86 -4.60 -12.55
C ARG A 30 9.26 -3.80 -11.32
N GLU A 31 9.40 -2.50 -11.53
CA GLU A 31 9.66 -1.55 -10.45
C GLU A 31 8.36 -1.22 -9.70
N GLY A 32 8.50 -0.80 -8.44
CA GLY A 32 7.35 -0.39 -7.62
C GLY A 32 6.36 -1.51 -7.32
N VAL A 33 6.85 -2.75 -7.18
CA VAL A 33 6.03 -3.91 -6.80
C VAL A 33 6.06 -4.12 -5.29
N VAL A 34 4.89 -4.33 -4.71
CA VAL A 34 4.69 -4.72 -3.32
C VAL A 34 4.40 -6.22 -3.27
N GLU A 35 5.19 -6.95 -2.51
CA GLU A 35 4.95 -8.34 -2.16
C GLU A 35 4.10 -8.41 -0.88
N LEU A 36 2.91 -9.00 -0.98
CA LEU A 36 2.04 -9.28 0.15
C LEU A 36 2.14 -10.78 0.48
N CYS A 37 2.69 -11.09 1.65
CA CYS A 37 2.85 -12.46 2.11
C CYS A 37 1.69 -12.87 3.01
N HIS A 38 0.86 -13.78 2.52
CA HIS A 38 -0.20 -14.44 3.29
C HIS A 38 0.34 -15.73 3.90
N ASN A 39 0.68 -15.69 5.19
CA ASN A 39 0.96 -16.90 5.96
C ASN A 39 -0.35 -17.61 6.27
N TRP A 40 -0.48 -18.88 5.90
CA TRP A 40 -1.76 -19.58 5.96
C TRP A 40 -2.24 -19.79 7.40
N GLY A 41 -3.51 -19.50 7.64
CA GLY A 41 -4.18 -19.73 8.92
C GLY A 41 -4.26 -18.50 9.82
N THR A 42 -3.51 -17.42 9.54
CA THR A 42 -3.59 -16.18 10.32
C THR A 42 -4.98 -15.55 10.28
N GLU A 43 -5.73 -15.75 9.20
CA GLU A 43 -7.10 -15.27 9.03
C GLU A 43 -8.13 -15.98 9.92
N SER A 44 -7.81 -17.15 10.46
CA SER A 44 -8.71 -17.98 11.26
C SER A 44 -8.18 -18.26 12.68
N ASP A 45 -6.98 -17.77 13.00
CA ASP A 45 -6.35 -17.95 14.30
C ASP A 45 -6.87 -16.89 15.30
N PRO A 46 -7.64 -17.27 16.32
CA PRO A 46 -8.17 -16.32 17.31
C PRO A 46 -7.08 -15.71 18.20
N ASP A 47 -5.89 -16.33 18.29
CA ASP A 47 -4.77 -15.85 19.08
C ASP A 47 -3.82 -14.95 18.26
N PHE A 48 -4.03 -14.84 16.94
CA PHE A 48 -3.26 -13.95 16.09
C PHE A 48 -3.69 -12.50 16.30
N SER A 49 -2.81 -11.70 16.92
CA SER A 49 -3.08 -10.29 17.24
C SER A 49 -2.96 -9.33 16.05
N GLY A 50 -2.67 -9.84 14.85
CA GLY A 50 -2.40 -9.05 13.66
C GLY A 50 -0.91 -8.72 13.48
N TYR A 51 -0.58 -8.12 12.34
CA TYR A 51 0.77 -7.65 12.06
C TYR A 51 1.05 -6.28 12.69
N HIS A 52 2.31 -6.04 13.06
CA HIS A 52 2.73 -4.75 13.60
C HIS A 52 3.09 -3.78 12.48
N ASN A 53 2.38 -2.65 12.40
CA ASN A 53 2.56 -1.66 11.33
C ASN A 53 3.80 -0.77 11.43
N GLY A 54 4.60 -0.92 12.49
CA GLY A 54 5.87 -0.21 12.68
C GLY A 54 5.77 1.25 13.16
N ASN A 55 4.57 1.81 13.29
CA ASN A 55 4.37 3.21 13.71
C ASN A 55 4.24 3.40 15.24
N LYS A 56 4.18 2.30 16.00
CA LYS A 56 4.25 2.27 17.47
C LYS A 56 5.52 1.55 17.92
N SER A 57 5.84 1.61 19.22
CA SER A 57 7.01 0.91 19.75
C SER A 57 6.85 -0.62 19.66
N PRO A 58 7.84 -1.38 19.16
CA PRO A 58 9.11 -0.92 18.58
C PRO A 58 8.93 -0.36 17.16
N GLN A 59 9.44 0.85 16.93
CA GLN A 59 9.28 1.53 15.65
C GLN A 59 10.28 1.02 14.60
N GLY A 60 9.90 1.08 13.33
CA GLY A 60 10.74 0.63 12.21
C GLY A 60 10.17 1.07 10.87
N PHE A 61 9.51 0.15 10.16
CA PHE A 61 8.75 0.47 8.95
C PHE A 61 7.71 1.59 9.24
N GLY A 62 7.58 2.55 8.31
CA GLY A 62 6.63 3.64 8.44
C GLY A 62 5.41 3.46 7.55
N HIS A 63 5.60 3.53 6.24
CA HIS A 63 4.53 3.47 5.24
C HIS A 63 5.08 3.18 3.85
N ILE A 64 4.21 2.69 2.96
CA ILE A 64 4.42 2.81 1.52
C ILE A 64 3.76 4.11 1.02
N ALA A 65 4.10 4.54 -0.20
CA ALA A 65 3.53 5.73 -0.81
C ALA A 65 3.03 5.45 -2.22
N ILE A 66 1.90 6.06 -2.56
CA ILE A 66 1.33 6.10 -3.90
C ILE A 66 1.23 7.56 -4.33
N THR A 67 1.73 7.86 -5.53
CA THR A 67 1.58 9.19 -6.13
C THR A 67 0.37 9.24 -7.04
N CYS A 68 -0.25 10.42 -7.14
CA CYS A 68 -1.42 10.66 -7.96
C CYS A 68 -1.41 12.08 -8.54
N ASP A 69 -2.15 12.29 -9.63
CA ASP A 69 -2.25 13.58 -10.32
C ASP A 69 -3.07 14.61 -9.53
N ASP A 70 -4.02 14.15 -8.71
CA ASP A 70 -4.92 15.03 -7.95
C ASP A 70 -5.22 14.39 -6.60
N VAL A 71 -4.52 14.87 -5.57
CA VAL A 71 -4.60 14.34 -4.20
C VAL A 71 -5.98 14.59 -3.58
N GLU A 72 -6.65 15.70 -3.93
CA GLU A 72 -7.97 16.04 -3.40
C GLU A 72 -9.04 15.12 -3.96
N LYS A 73 -9.07 14.93 -5.29
CA LYS A 73 -9.99 13.98 -5.94
C LYS A 73 -9.74 12.55 -5.47
N THR A 74 -8.48 12.16 -5.33
CA THR A 74 -8.12 10.82 -4.86
C THR A 74 -8.60 10.60 -3.43
N CYS A 75 -8.40 11.59 -2.54
CA CYS A 75 -8.90 11.50 -1.17
C CYS A 75 -10.44 11.45 -1.12
N ALA A 76 -11.14 12.26 -1.92
CA ALA A 76 -12.60 12.23 -1.98
C ALA A 76 -13.14 10.86 -2.43
N TYR A 77 -12.50 10.24 -3.44
CA TYR A 77 -12.82 8.89 -3.88
C TYR A 77 -12.61 7.86 -2.76
N LEU A 78 -11.48 7.94 -2.04
CA LEU A 78 -11.19 7.04 -0.93
C LEU A 78 -12.17 7.21 0.25
N GLU A 79 -12.63 8.45 0.51
CA GLU A 79 -13.68 8.73 1.49
C GLU A 79 -15.03 8.12 1.08
N GLU A 80 -15.42 8.25 -0.20
CA GLU A 80 -16.63 7.62 -0.74
C GLU A 80 -16.58 6.09 -0.58
N LYS A 81 -15.40 5.49 -0.80
CA LYS A 81 -15.16 4.05 -0.58
C LYS A 81 -14.98 3.66 0.89
N GLN A 82 -15.21 4.59 1.82
CA GLN A 82 -15.14 4.36 3.26
C GLN A 82 -13.78 3.83 3.72
N VAL A 83 -12.71 4.18 3.01
CA VAL A 83 -11.34 3.82 3.40
C VAL A 83 -11.00 4.53 4.70
N LYS A 84 -10.28 3.84 5.58
CA LYS A 84 -9.87 4.39 6.87
C LYS A 84 -8.72 5.38 6.68
N PHE A 85 -8.90 6.61 7.17
CA PHE A 85 -7.85 7.63 7.15
C PHE A 85 -7.12 7.67 8.49
N GLN A 86 -5.79 7.65 8.43
CA GLN A 86 -4.93 7.98 9.56
C GLN A 86 -4.72 9.50 9.68
N LYS A 87 -4.62 10.21 8.54
CA LYS A 87 -4.50 11.66 8.45
C LYS A 87 -5.16 12.14 7.16
N ARG A 88 -6.08 13.10 7.25
CA ARG A 88 -6.70 13.75 6.08
C ARG A 88 -5.86 14.93 5.60
N LEU A 89 -6.13 15.40 4.37
CA LEU A 89 -5.48 16.60 3.83
C LEU A 89 -5.75 17.85 4.69
N LYS A 90 -6.95 17.95 5.25
CA LYS A 90 -7.34 19.05 6.14
C LYS A 90 -6.72 18.97 7.54
N ASP A 91 -6.11 17.83 7.89
CA ASP A 91 -5.56 17.61 9.22
C ASP A 91 -4.11 18.10 9.29
N GLY A 92 -3.81 18.96 10.26
CA GLY A 92 -2.47 19.50 10.47
C GLY A 92 -2.08 20.61 9.49
N SER A 93 -0.80 20.96 9.48
CA SER A 93 -0.26 22.04 8.64
C SER A 93 0.08 21.60 7.21
N MET A 94 0.44 20.33 7.01
CA MET A 94 0.79 19.78 5.69
C MET A 94 -0.46 19.33 4.95
N LYS A 95 -0.87 20.12 3.95
CA LYS A 95 -2.09 19.91 3.16
C LYS A 95 -1.89 19.13 1.85
N GLU A 96 -0.64 18.78 1.53
CA GLU A 96 -0.27 18.13 0.27
C GLU A 96 -0.21 16.60 0.39
N ILE A 97 -0.37 16.06 1.61
CA ILE A 97 -0.24 14.64 1.92
C ILE A 97 -1.36 14.15 2.83
N ALA A 98 -1.94 13.01 2.46
CA ALA A 98 -2.86 12.23 3.28
C ALA A 98 -2.26 10.87 3.61
N PHE A 99 -2.71 10.25 4.70
CA PHE A 99 -2.38 8.88 5.06
C PHE A 99 -3.66 8.08 5.26
N ILE A 100 -3.77 6.97 4.54
CA ILE A 100 -4.83 5.97 4.73
C ILE A 100 -4.27 4.72 5.42
N GLN A 101 -5.16 3.81 5.81
CA GLN A 101 -4.83 2.51 6.37
C GLN A 101 -5.40 1.39 5.50
N ASP A 102 -4.60 0.35 5.31
CA ASP A 102 -5.07 -0.92 4.76
C ASP A 102 -5.76 -1.78 5.84
N PRO A 103 -6.27 -2.99 5.51
CA PRO A 103 -6.94 -3.86 6.48
C PRO A 103 -6.07 -4.28 7.68
N ASP A 104 -4.76 -4.43 7.49
CA ASP A 104 -3.79 -4.76 8.54
C ASP A 104 -3.33 -3.52 9.34
N GLY A 105 -3.77 -2.32 8.93
CA GLY A 105 -3.46 -1.06 9.58
C GLY A 105 -2.10 -0.47 9.18
N TYR A 106 -1.46 -0.97 8.14
CA TYR A 106 -0.29 -0.33 7.53
C TYR A 106 -0.69 1.01 6.91
N TRP A 107 0.20 1.98 7.05
CA TRP A 107 -0.04 3.31 6.54
C TRP A 107 0.35 3.37 5.07
N ILE A 108 -0.49 4.04 4.28
CA ILE A 108 -0.23 4.32 2.87
C ILE A 108 -0.33 5.83 2.68
N GLY A 109 0.78 6.46 2.30
CA GLY A 109 0.85 7.87 1.96
C GLY A 109 0.26 8.11 0.57
N ILE A 110 -0.65 9.07 0.46
CA ILE A 110 -1.18 9.55 -0.82
C ILE A 110 -0.58 10.92 -1.08
N ASN A 111 0.27 10.97 -2.09
CA ASN A 111 1.08 12.14 -2.43
C ASN A 111 0.66 12.72 -3.78
N PHE A 112 0.75 14.03 -3.92
CA PHE A 112 0.77 14.67 -5.23
C PHE A 112 2.16 14.51 -5.86
N GLU A 113 2.22 14.16 -7.14
CA GLU A 113 3.45 14.22 -7.92
C GLU A 113 3.23 15.06 -9.18
N SER A 114 4.01 16.14 -9.31
CA SER A 114 4.01 16.93 -10.53
C SER A 114 4.82 16.19 -11.60
N LEU A 115 4.19 15.88 -12.74
CA LEU A 115 4.85 15.23 -13.90
C LEU A 115 6.11 15.97 -14.41
N THR A 116 6.33 17.22 -14.01
CA THR A 116 7.53 18.01 -14.35
C THR A 116 8.78 17.71 -13.51
N GLN A 117 8.69 16.89 -12.46
CA GLN A 117 9.86 16.54 -11.61
C GLN A 117 10.54 15.22 -11.99
N ARG A 118 10.04 14.50 -12.99
CA ARG A 118 10.74 13.36 -13.61
C ARG A 118 11.54 13.86 -14.82
N ALA A 119 12.63 14.57 -14.55
CA ALA A 119 13.63 14.99 -15.53
C ALA A 119 14.95 14.23 -15.30
#